data_AF-A0AAQ3PFE8-F1
#
_entry.id   AF-A0AAQ3PFE8-F1
#
_cell.length_a   1.000
_cell.length_b   1.000
_cell.length_c   1.000
_cell.angle_alpha   90.00
_cell.angle_beta   90.00
_cell.angle_gamma   90.00
#
_symmetry.space_group_name_H-M   'P 1'
#
loop_
_entity.id
_entity.type
_entity.pdbx_description
1 polymer ?
#
loop_
_entity_poly.entity_id
_entity_poly.type
_entity_poly.pdbx_seq_one_letter_code
_entity_poly.pdbx_strand_id
1 'polypeptide(L)'
;MFRLGVMSPKKEEFPALTRGTMTVGEYRDKFLQLSRYRPEEVNTDPKKQYRFLKGLVDPLGYRLMNHTFPNRQHPIDRAIVTENTRREMEEKKRKREGTTV
;
A
#
# COMPACT_ATOMS: atom_id res chain seq x y z
N MET A 1 32.29 7.66 -1.27
CA MET A 1 31.26 7.14 -2.19
C MET A 1 31.31 5.62 -2.15
N PHE A 2 30.34 4.94 -1.53
CA PHE A 2 30.22 3.48 -1.63
C PHE A 2 29.16 3.14 -2.66
N ARG A 3 29.60 2.63 -3.81
CA ARG A 3 28.74 1.86 -4.72
C ARG A 3 28.52 0.50 -4.07
N LEU A 4 27.32 0.28 -3.53
CA LEU A 4 26.82 -1.05 -3.16
C LEU A 4 25.75 -1.36 -4.21
N GLY A 5 26.04 -2.24 -5.15
CA GLY A 5 26.02 -3.67 -4.90
C GLY A 5 24.70 -4.16 -5.48
N VAL A 6 24.74 -4.60 -6.74
CA VAL A 6 23.58 -5.13 -7.48
C VAL A 6 23.24 -6.48 -6.86
N MET A 7 22.60 -6.45 -5.69
CA MET A 7 22.01 -7.62 -5.08
C MET A 7 20.73 -7.93 -5.86
N SER A 8 20.48 -9.21 -6.13
CA SER A 8 19.40 -9.67 -7.00
C SER A 8 18.08 -8.98 -6.59
N PRO A 9 17.54 -8.05 -7.42
CA PRO A 9 16.71 -6.95 -6.90
C PRO A 9 15.52 -7.47 -6.09
N LYS A 10 14.93 -8.60 -6.51
CA LYS A 10 13.67 -9.11 -5.98
C LYS A 10 13.71 -9.67 -4.55
N LYS A 11 14.88 -10.11 -4.04
CA LYS A 11 14.97 -10.75 -2.71
C LYS A 11 15.07 -9.73 -1.57
N GLU A 12 15.63 -8.56 -1.82
CA GLU A 12 15.69 -7.42 -0.87
C GLU A 12 14.61 -6.37 -1.13
N GLU A 13 14.00 -6.36 -2.32
CA GLU A 13 12.90 -5.45 -2.65
C GLU A 13 11.64 -5.71 -1.84
N PHE A 14 11.31 -6.96 -1.50
CA PHE A 14 10.06 -7.24 -0.80
C PHE A 14 10.04 -6.74 0.65
N PRO A 15 11.08 -6.98 1.49
CA PRO A 15 11.12 -6.43 2.85
C PRO A 15 11.25 -4.91 2.89
N ALA A 16 11.84 -4.30 1.86
CA ALA A 16 12.00 -2.85 1.72
C ALA A 16 10.85 -2.18 0.94
N LEU A 17 9.84 -2.95 0.50
CA LEU A 17 8.74 -2.42 -0.29
C LEU A 17 7.91 -1.45 0.55
N THR A 18 7.91 -0.20 0.12
CA THR A 18 7.05 0.85 0.66
C THR A 18 6.20 1.43 -0.45
N ARG A 19 5.03 1.99 -0.12
CA ARG A 19 4.16 2.63 -1.10
C ARG A 19 4.85 3.81 -1.80
N GLY A 20 5.62 4.60 -1.05
CA GLY A 20 6.22 5.82 -1.59
C GLY A 20 5.16 6.73 -2.22
N THR A 21 5.38 7.14 -3.48
CA THR A 21 4.48 7.96 -4.30
C THR A 21 3.44 7.15 -5.09
N MET A 22 3.44 5.82 -4.97
CA MET A 22 2.52 4.96 -5.70
C MET A 22 1.10 5.07 -5.12
N THR A 23 0.11 4.80 -5.94
CA THR A 23 -1.26 4.55 -5.45
C THR A 23 -1.28 3.25 -4.63
N VAL A 24 -2.28 3.11 -3.75
CA VAL A 24 -2.49 1.85 -3.02
C VAL A 24 -2.70 0.68 -3.97
N GLY A 25 -3.35 0.92 -5.11
CA GLY A 25 -3.56 -0.09 -6.17
C GLY A 25 -2.24 -0.59 -6.76
N GLU A 26 -1.37 0.32 -7.19
CA GLU A 26 -0.06 -0.04 -7.75
C GLU A 26 0.86 -0.70 -6.72
N TYR A 27 0.82 -0.23 -5.46
CA TYR A 27 1.56 -0.83 -4.37
C TYR A 27 1.08 -2.26 -4.06
N ARG A 28 -0.23 -2.50 -4.07
CA ARG A 28 -0.83 -3.84 -3.97
C ARG A 28 -0.33 -4.76 -5.08
N ASP A 29 -0.34 -4.31 -6.33
CA ASP A 29 0.05 -5.16 -7.46
C ASP A 29 1.54 -5.51 -7.38
N LYS A 30 2.40 -4.56 -7.00
CA LYS A 30 3.82 -4.84 -6.70
C LYS A 30 4.00 -5.78 -5.51
N PHE A 31 3.21 -5.59 -4.44
CA PHE A 31 3.25 -6.46 -3.26
C PHE A 31 2.91 -7.90 -3.64
N LEU A 32 1.86 -8.13 -4.43
CA LEU A 32 1.47 -9.46 -4.92
C LEU A 32 2.52 -10.06 -5.86
N GLN A 33 3.13 -9.25 -6.71
CA GLN A 33 4.20 -9.71 -7.60
C GLN A 33 5.44 -10.15 -6.83
N LEU A 34 5.87 -9.36 -5.85
CA LEU A 34 7.06 -9.64 -5.05
C LEU A 34 6.83 -10.73 -4.00
N SER A 35 5.60 -10.87 -3.48
CA SER A 35 5.27 -11.92 -2.51
C SER A 35 5.42 -13.33 -3.08
N ARG A 36 5.34 -13.49 -4.41
CA ARG A 36 5.61 -14.76 -5.11
C ARG A 36 7.03 -15.27 -4.90
N TYR A 37 7.98 -14.36 -4.67
CA TYR A 37 9.38 -14.70 -4.42
C TYR A 37 9.69 -14.91 -2.93
N ARG A 38 8.72 -14.63 -2.04
CA ARG A 38 8.84 -14.70 -0.58
C ARG A 38 7.56 -15.26 0.08
N PRO A 39 7.10 -16.47 -0.31
CA PRO A 39 5.88 -17.05 0.27
C PRO A 39 5.97 -17.19 1.80
N GLU A 40 7.16 -17.38 2.37
CA GLU A 40 7.40 -17.50 3.82
C GLU A 40 6.98 -16.26 4.63
N GLU A 41 7.03 -15.08 4.01
CA GLU A 41 6.69 -13.79 4.60
C GLU A 41 5.19 -13.48 4.54
N VAL A 42 4.44 -14.19 3.69
CA VAL A 42 3.00 -13.98 3.47
C VAL A 42 2.19 -15.28 3.57
N ASN A 43 2.75 -16.32 4.19
CA ASN A 43 2.16 -17.65 4.21
C ASN A 43 0.87 -17.76 5.03
N THR A 44 0.56 -16.75 5.85
CA THR A 44 -0.69 -16.66 6.60
C THR A 44 -1.33 -15.30 6.36
N ASP A 45 -2.66 -15.24 6.38
CA ASP A 45 -3.39 -13.98 6.24
C ASP A 45 -2.91 -12.90 7.23
N PRO A 46 -2.67 -13.19 8.53
CA PRO A 46 -2.13 -12.20 9.45
C PRO A 46 -0.76 -11.65 9.03
N LYS A 47 0.15 -12.52 8.56
CA LYS A 47 1.48 -12.07 8.10
C LYS A 47 1.38 -11.23 6.83
N LYS A 48 0.56 -11.67 5.87
CA LYS A 48 0.29 -10.92 4.63
C LYS A 48 -0.27 -9.53 4.93
N GLN A 49 -1.22 -9.45 5.85
CA GLN A 49 -1.83 -8.19 6.29
C GLN A 49 -0.81 -7.29 7.00
N TYR A 50 -0.07 -7.83 7.97
CA TYR A 50 0.96 -7.08 8.67
C TYR A 50 2.03 -6.53 7.72
N ARG A 51 2.53 -7.35 6.79
CA ARG A 51 3.52 -6.94 5.79
C ARG A 51 2.97 -5.87 4.84
N PHE A 52 1.74 -6.04 4.35
CA PHE A 52 1.10 -5.06 3.47
C PHE A 52 0.94 -3.71 4.18
N LEU A 53 0.45 -3.71 5.43
CA LEU A 53 0.27 -2.50 6.24
C LEU A 53 1.61 -1.85 6.59
N LYS A 54 2.65 -2.63 6.90
CA LYS A 54 3.98 -2.10 7.26
C LYS A 54 4.61 -1.25 6.13
N GLY A 55 4.38 -1.61 4.87
CA GLY A 55 4.87 -0.81 3.74
C GLY A 55 3.97 0.37 3.36
N LEU A 56 2.78 0.52 3.97
CA LEU A 56 1.99 1.75 3.90
C LEU A 56 2.55 2.78 4.91
N VAL A 57 3.67 3.41 4.52
CA VAL A 57 4.36 4.43 5.34
C VAL A 57 3.71 5.80 5.15
N ASP A 58 2.41 5.90 5.46
CA ASP A 58 1.63 7.11 5.25
C ASP A 58 0.48 7.23 6.26
N PRO A 59 -0.15 8.41 6.41
CA PRO A 59 -1.24 8.61 7.37
C PRO A 59 -2.40 7.61 7.22
N LEU A 60 -2.60 7.07 6.00
CA LEU A 60 -3.57 6.01 5.73
C LEU A 60 -3.15 4.68 6.38
N GLY A 61 -1.90 4.26 6.22
CA GLY A 61 -1.35 3.07 6.87
C GLY A 61 -1.42 3.14 8.40
N TYR A 62 -1.06 4.27 9.00
CA TYR A 62 -1.17 4.46 10.46
C TYR A 62 -2.63 4.40 10.95
N ARG A 63 -3.57 5.01 10.22
CA ARG A 63 -5.00 4.94 10.55
C ARG A 63 -5.53 3.51 10.46
N LEU A 64 -5.11 2.75 9.44
CA LEU A 64 -5.52 1.36 9.26
C LEU A 64 -4.88 0.42 10.29
N MET A 65 -3.64 0.68 10.74
CA MET A 65 -2.98 -0.09 11.79
C MET A 65 -3.63 0.09 13.18
N ASN A 66 -4.13 1.29 13.49
CA ASN A 66 -4.77 1.58 14.78
C ASN A 66 -6.22 1.06 14.87
N HIS A 67 -6.81 0.58 13.78
CA HIS A 67 -8.10 -0.09 13.79
C HIS A 67 -7.91 -1.62 13.81
N THR A 68 -8.13 -2.24 14.96
CA THR A 68 -8.24 -3.71 15.05
C THR A 68 -9.47 -4.15 14.26
N PHE A 69 -9.27 -4.77 13.09
CA PHE A 69 -10.39 -5.24 12.28
C PHE A 69 -10.96 -6.53 12.91
N PRO A 70 -12.21 -6.54 13.40
CA PRO A 70 -12.81 -7.72 14.02
C PRO A 70 -13.16 -8.81 13.00
N ASN A 71 -13.05 -8.52 11.70
CA ASN A 71 -13.38 -9.46 10.65
C ASN A 71 -12.31 -9.44 9.56
N ARG A 72 -12.07 -10.59 8.93
CA ARG A 72 -11.07 -10.88 7.87
C ARG A 72 -11.22 -10.05 6.57
N GLN A 73 -11.90 -8.90 6.61
CA GLN A 73 -11.98 -7.96 5.51
C GLN A 73 -10.58 -7.45 5.19
N HIS A 74 -10.11 -7.75 3.98
CA HIS A 74 -8.74 -7.53 3.56
C HIS A 74 -8.39 -6.04 3.73
N PRO A 75 -7.33 -5.68 4.48
CA PRO A 75 -6.85 -4.30 4.60
C PRO A 75 -6.53 -3.64 3.25
N ILE A 76 -6.27 -4.45 2.23
CA ILE A 76 -6.04 -4.03 0.85
C ILE A 76 -7.31 -3.41 0.26
N ASP A 77 -8.45 -4.11 0.36
CA ASP A 77 -9.71 -3.64 -0.21
C ASP A 77 -10.17 -2.36 0.46
N ARG A 78 -9.98 -2.24 1.78
CA ARG A 78 -10.28 -1.01 2.53
C ARG A 78 -9.36 0.15 2.14
N ALA A 79 -8.07 -0.10 1.94
CA ALA A 79 -7.14 0.94 1.53
C ALA A 79 -7.49 1.48 0.12
N ILE A 80 -7.90 0.60 -0.80
CA ILE A 80 -8.38 0.98 -2.15
C ILE A 80 -9.65 1.84 -2.06
N VAL A 81 -10.65 1.40 -1.30
CA VAL A 81 -11.91 2.16 -1.13
C VAL A 81 -11.65 3.53 -0.51
N THR A 82 -10.74 3.60 0.47
CA THR A 82 -10.42 4.86 1.17
C THR A 82 -9.68 5.84 0.26
N GLU A 83 -8.73 5.37 -0.54
CA GLU A 83 -8.00 6.19 -1.52
C GLU A 83 -8.95 6.70 -2.62
N ASN A 84 -9.80 5.84 -3.18
CA ASN A 84 -10.79 6.22 -4.19
C ASN A 84 -11.78 7.26 -3.66
N THR A 85 -12.31 7.06 -2.46
CA THR A 85 -13.20 8.03 -1.82
C THR A 85 -12.53 9.40 -1.67
N ARG A 86 -11.24 9.44 -1.29
CA ARG A 86 -10.50 10.70 -1.16
C ARG A 86 -10.33 11.39 -2.51
N ARG A 87 -9.93 10.65 -3.54
CA ARG A 87 -9.75 11.16 -4.91
C ARG A 87 -11.04 11.72 -5.49
N GLU A 88 -12.17 11.03 -5.31
CA GLU A 88 -13.48 11.52 -5.75
C GLU A 88 -13.87 12.83 -5.05
N MET A 89 -13.56 12.99 -3.78
CA MET A 89 -13.82 14.21 -3.03
C MET A 89 -12.94 15.37 -3.50
N GLU A 90 -11.66 15.12 -3.78
CA GLU A 90 -10.73 16.10 -4.37
C GLU A 90 -11.17 16.52 -5.79
N GLU A 91 -11.60 15.57 -6.63
CA GLU A 91 -12.10 15.86 -7.98
C GLU A 91 -13.43 16.64 -7.96
N LYS A 92 -14.36 16.29 -7.04
CA LYS A 92 -15.61 17.04 -6.84
C LYS A 92 -15.34 18.47 -6.37
N LYS A 93 -14.34 18.67 -5.52
CA LYS A 93 -13.93 20.02 -5.06
C LYS A 93 -13.34 20.84 -6.22
N ARG A 94 -12.44 20.25 -7.02
CA ARG A 94 -11.85 20.91 -8.20
C ARG A 94 -12.89 21.28 -9.27
N LYS A 95 -13.92 20.45 -9.47
CA LYS A 95 -15.03 20.75 -10.40
C LYS A 95 -15.92 21.90 -9.92
N ARG A 96 -16.14 22.02 -8.60
CA ARG A 96 -16.90 23.12 -8.00
C ARG A 96 -16.13 24.44 -8.02
N GLU A 97 -14.81 24.39 -7.86
CA GLU A 97 -13.94 25.58 -7.86
C GLU A 97 -13.52 26.03 -9.28
N GLY A 98 -13.63 25.15 -10.29
CA GLY A 98 -13.31 25.46 -11.69
C GLY A 98 -14.48 25.98 -12.54
N THR A 99 -15.65 26.30 -11.95
CA THR A 99 -16.84 26.80 -12.68
C THR A 99 -17.18 28.26 -12.28
N THR A 100 -16.17 29.06 -11.92
CA THR A 100 -16.33 30.50 -11.79
C THR A 100 -15.23 31.20 -12.59
N VAL A 101 -15.45 31.34 -13.90
CA VAL A 101 -15.02 32.47 -14.72
C VAL A 101 -16.05 32.72 -15.79
#